data_AF-A0A7U2FEE0-F1
#
_entry.id   AF-A0A7U2FEE0-F1
#
_cell.length_a   1.000
_cell.length_b   1.000
_cell.length_c   1.000
_cell.angle_alpha   90.00
_cell.angle_beta   90.00
_cell.angle_gamma   90.00
#
_symmetry.space_group_name_H-M   'P 1'
#
loop_
_entity.id
_entity.type
_entity.pdbx_description
1 polymer ?
#
loop_
_entity_poly.entity_id
_entity_poly.type
_entity_poly.pdbx_seq_one_letter_code
_entity_poly.pdbx_strand_id
1 'polypeptide(L)'
;MAREHVIWRDGLALDSDDLGMSAARNIQAAEFTLVNCTATVACSNPDPASCLNCFTSITGNPVQASCCSIPYCSIKCHDIAIRTHHEFLCG
;
A
#
# COMPACT_ATOMS: atom_id res chain seq x y z
N MET A 1 -13.17 -21.99 10.51
CA MET A 1 -12.05 -21.25 11.13
C MET A 1 -10.78 -21.62 10.37
N ALA A 2 -10.39 -20.78 9.41
CA ALA A 2 -9.22 -21.04 8.58
C ALA A 2 -7.96 -20.69 9.38
N ARG A 3 -7.06 -21.66 9.53
CA ARG A 3 -5.71 -21.46 10.05
C ARG A 3 -4.82 -21.13 8.85
N GLU A 4 -4.37 -19.89 8.75
CA GLU A 4 -3.36 -19.51 7.78
C GLU A 4 -1.99 -19.93 8.32
N HIS A 5 -1.47 -21.03 7.76
CA HIS A 5 -0.12 -21.51 8.04
C HIS A 5 0.87 -20.65 7.24
N VAL A 6 1.57 -19.74 7.92
CA VAL A 6 2.80 -19.17 7.35
C VAL A 6 3.85 -20.27 7.37
N ILE A 7 4.14 -20.83 6.20
CA ILE A 7 5.17 -21.86 6.02
C ILE A 7 6.54 -21.18 6.12
N TRP A 8 7.26 -21.39 7.22
CA TRP A 8 8.69 -21.15 7.27
C TRP A 8 9.40 -22.34 6.62
N ARG A 9 10.06 -22.11 5.48
CA ARG A 9 10.98 -23.11 4.90
C ARG A 9 12.34 -22.94 5.55
N ASP A 10 12.70 -23.87 6.43
CA ASP A 10 14.09 -24.11 6.80
C ASP A 10 14.87 -24.45 5.53
N GLY A 11 16.00 -23.75 5.35
CA GLY A 11 16.62 -23.53 4.05
C GLY A 11 16.98 -24.79 3.26
N LEU A 12 16.95 -24.65 1.93
CA LEU A 12 17.95 -25.15 0.98
C LEU A 12 17.54 -24.72 -0.45
N ALA A 13 18.51 -24.12 -1.16
CA ALA A 13 18.51 -23.73 -2.58
C ALA A 13 17.46 -22.70 -3.02
N LEU A 14 17.82 -21.42 -2.95
CA LEU A 14 17.36 -20.47 -3.97
C LEU A 14 18.16 -20.80 -5.23
N ASP A 15 17.48 -21.16 -6.32
CA ASP A 15 18.07 -20.95 -7.64
C ASP A 15 18.48 -19.47 -7.71
N SER A 16 19.65 -19.20 -8.26
CA SER A 16 20.46 -17.99 -8.02
C SER A 16 19.85 -16.64 -8.44
N ASP A 17 18.58 -16.61 -8.84
CA ASP A 17 17.89 -15.44 -9.38
C ASP A 17 16.71 -14.95 -8.50
N ASP A 18 16.41 -15.60 -7.38
CA ASP A 18 15.29 -15.22 -6.52
C ASP A 18 15.72 -14.26 -5.39
N LEU A 19 15.29 -13.00 -5.50
CA LEU A 19 15.44 -12.00 -4.43
C LEU A 19 14.50 -12.35 -3.27
N GLY A 20 15.08 -12.80 -2.14
CA GLY A 20 14.37 -13.14 -0.91
C GLY A 20 14.75 -12.26 0.28
N MET A 21 13.91 -12.27 1.32
CA MET A 21 14.20 -11.63 2.61
C MET A 21 14.41 -12.68 3.70
N SER A 22 15.40 -12.45 4.57
CA SER A 22 15.67 -13.30 5.73
C SER A 22 15.72 -12.46 7.00
N ALA A 23 15.29 -13.05 8.12
CA ALA A 23 15.29 -12.39 9.42
C ALA A 23 16.70 -12.43 10.04
N ALA A 24 17.22 -11.28 10.46
CA ALA A 24 18.51 -11.19 11.17
C ALA A 24 18.43 -11.59 12.65
N ARG A 25 17.23 -11.87 13.16
CA ARG A 25 16.95 -12.22 14.56
C ARG A 25 15.60 -12.95 14.67
N ASN A 26 15.32 -13.50 15.85
CA ASN A 26 13.99 -14.04 16.17
C ASN A 26 12.91 -12.94 16.11
N ILE A 27 11.76 -13.27 15.52
CA ILE A 27 10.58 -12.41 15.39
C ILE A 27 9.48 -13.00 16.27
N GLN A 28 8.81 -12.16 17.06
CA GLN A 28 7.71 -12.58 17.94
C GLN A 28 6.38 -12.64 17.19
N ALA A 29 5.44 -13.42 17.72
CA ALA A 29 4.07 -13.43 17.20
C ALA A 29 3.47 -12.01 17.26
N ALA A 30 2.82 -11.59 16.18
CA ALA A 30 2.27 -10.25 15.97
C ALA A 30 3.29 -9.10 15.91
N GLU A 31 4.58 -9.39 15.75
CA GLU A 31 5.60 -8.36 15.53
C GLU A 31 5.55 -7.83 14.10
N PHE A 32 5.62 -6.50 13.93
CA PHE A 32 5.74 -5.85 12.63
C PHE A 32 7.20 -5.82 12.19
N THR A 33 7.52 -6.61 11.16
CA THR A 33 8.90 -6.74 10.67
C THR A 33 9.30 -5.62 9.71
N LEU A 34 8.37 -5.15 8.87
CA LEU A 34 8.63 -4.15 7.83
C LEU A 34 7.39 -3.29 7.57
N VAL A 35 7.62 -1.98 7.44
CA VAL A 35 6.64 -1.02 6.91
C VAL A 35 7.35 -0.21 5.84
N ASN A 36 6.93 -0.35 4.59
CA ASN A 36 7.41 0.52 3.52
C ASN A 36 6.53 1.77 3.45
N CYS A 37 6.93 2.83 4.15
CA CYS A 37 6.22 4.11 4.15
C CYS A 37 6.36 4.90 2.83
N THR A 38 7.15 4.40 1.88
CA THR A 38 7.36 4.99 0.55
C THR A 38 6.65 4.21 -0.56
N ALA A 39 5.99 3.09 -0.22
CA ALA A 39 5.22 2.32 -1.19
C ALA A 39 4.10 3.20 -1.74
N THR A 40 4.27 3.63 -2.98
CA THR A 40 3.29 4.40 -3.72
C THR A 40 2.36 3.37 -4.37
N VAL A 41 1.30 2.99 -3.64
CA VAL A 41 0.43 1.89 -4.07
C VAL A 41 -0.47 2.35 -5.22
N ALA A 42 -0.39 1.64 -6.34
CA ALA A 42 -1.47 1.57 -7.32
C ALA A 42 -2.47 0.50 -6.85
N CYS A 43 -3.69 0.91 -6.50
CA CYS A 43 -4.80 -0.01 -6.33
C CYS A 43 -5.49 -0.15 -7.69
N SER A 44 -5.69 -1.38 -8.18
CA SER A 44 -6.36 -1.61 -9.46
C SER A 44 -7.86 -1.27 -9.40
N ASN A 45 -8.49 -1.37 -8.23
CA ASN A 45 -9.90 -1.05 -8.00
C ASN A 45 -10.04 -0.31 -6.66
N PRO A 46 -9.66 0.98 -6.57
CA PRO A 46 -9.90 1.75 -5.36
C PRO A 46 -11.40 1.90 -5.16
N ASP A 47 -11.86 1.66 -3.93
CA ASP A 47 -13.23 2.00 -3.53
C ASP A 47 -13.47 3.50 -3.80
N PRO A 48 -14.51 3.88 -4.57
CA PRO A 48 -14.83 5.28 -4.83
C PRO A 48 -15.07 6.11 -3.58
N ALA A 49 -15.42 5.47 -2.45
CA ALA A 49 -15.61 6.13 -1.16
C ALA A 49 -14.31 6.24 -0.33
N SER A 50 -13.17 5.82 -0.88
CA SER A 50 -11.88 5.80 -0.18
C SER A 50 -10.90 6.81 -0.79
N CYS A 51 -10.10 7.46 0.06
CA CYS A 51 -9.08 8.41 -0.40
C CYS A 51 -7.95 7.67 -1.10
N LEU A 52 -7.60 8.06 -2.32
CA LEU A 52 -6.54 7.37 -3.08
C LEU A 52 -5.13 7.57 -2.50
N ASN A 53 -4.92 8.59 -1.66
CA ASN A 53 -3.62 8.86 -1.06
C ASN A 53 -3.39 8.10 0.26
N CYS A 54 -4.39 8.07 1.15
CA CYS A 54 -4.24 7.50 2.50
C CYS A 54 -5.13 6.29 2.78
N PHE A 55 -5.93 5.87 1.80
CA PHE A 55 -6.86 4.72 1.85
C PHE A 55 -7.88 4.77 3.00
N THR A 56 -8.06 5.94 3.61
CA THR A 56 -9.11 6.15 4.62
C THR A 56 -10.43 6.40 3.92
N SER A 57 -11.52 5.87 4.49
CA SER A 57 -12.88 6.14 4.03
C SER A 57 -13.21 7.64 4.16
N ILE A 58 -13.86 8.18 3.14
CA ILE A 58 -14.26 9.58 3.07
C ILE A 58 -15.64 9.72 3.70
N THR A 59 -15.74 10.42 4.82
CA THR A 59 -16.97 10.59 5.61
C THR A 59 -17.68 11.93 5.37
N GLY A 60 -17.36 12.62 4.28
CA GLY A 60 -17.91 13.93 3.95
C GLY A 60 -17.70 14.31 2.49
N ASN A 61 -17.64 15.61 2.19
CA ASN A 61 -17.42 16.08 0.82
C ASN A 61 -15.95 15.82 0.40
N PRO A 62 -15.71 14.99 -0.63
CA PRO A 62 -14.36 14.72 -1.11
C PRO A 62 -13.77 15.94 -1.82
N VAL A 63 -12.46 16.12 -1.68
CA VAL A 63 -11.68 17.00 -2.56
C VAL A 63 -11.43 16.24 -3.86
N GLN A 64 -11.74 16.85 -5.00
CA GLN A 64 -11.57 16.24 -6.33
C GLN A 64 -10.34 16.84 -7.01
N ALA A 65 -9.62 16.01 -7.78
CA ALA A 65 -8.65 16.54 -8.73
C ALA A 65 -9.39 17.32 -9.84
N SER A 66 -8.73 18.34 -10.40
CA SER A 66 -9.32 19.12 -11.50
C SER A 66 -9.36 18.38 -12.83
N CYS A 67 -8.50 17.37 -13.01
CA CYS A 67 -8.31 16.64 -14.26
C CYS A 67 -9.07 15.31 -14.33
N CYS A 68 -9.54 14.76 -13.20
CA CYS A 68 -10.23 13.47 -13.15
C CYS A 68 -11.09 13.34 -11.89
N SER A 69 -11.95 12.32 -11.84
CA SER A 69 -12.89 12.09 -10.73
C SER A 69 -12.27 11.38 -9.51
N ILE A 70 -10.96 11.53 -9.29
CA ILE A 70 -10.28 10.88 -8.16
C ILE A 70 -10.58 11.64 -6.86
N PRO A 71 -11.14 10.96 -5.83
CA PRO A 71 -11.50 11.59 -4.58
C PRO A 71 -10.38 11.55 -3.52
N TYR A 72 -10.30 12.62 -2.74
CA TYR A 72 -9.38 12.77 -1.60
C TYR A 72 -10.13 13.19 -0.34
N CYS A 73 -9.71 12.68 0.83
CA CYS A 73 -10.33 13.03 2.11
C CYS A 73 -9.98 14.46 2.59
N SER A 74 -8.94 15.08 2.03
CA SER A 74 -8.47 16.42 2.41
C SER A 74 -7.60 17.05 1.33
N ILE A 75 -7.47 18.38 1.36
CA ILE A 75 -6.56 19.14 0.48
C ILE A 75 -5.12 18.64 0.64
N LYS A 76 -4.68 18.32 1.86
CA LYS A 76 -3.33 17.78 2.11
C LYS A 76 -3.09 16.46 1.36
N CYS A 77 -4.07 15.55 1.36
CA CYS A 77 -3.97 14.28 0.64
C CYS A 77 -3.96 14.49 -0.87
N HIS A 78 -4.78 15.41 -1.37
CA HIS A 78 -4.76 15.85 -2.76
C HIS A 78 -3.37 16.36 -3.15
N ASP A 79 -2.82 17.33 -2.44
CA ASP A 79 -1.54 17.97 -2.80
C ASP A 79 -0.32 17.03 -2.71
N ILE A 80 -0.37 16.04 -1.81
CA ILE A 80 0.65 14.98 -1.75
C ILE A 80 0.53 14.10 -3.00
N ALA A 81 -0.68 13.64 -3.33
CA ALA A 81 -0.90 12.78 -4.49
C ALA A 81 -0.50 13.47 -5.79
N ILE A 82 -0.93 14.72 -6.01
CA ILE A 82 -0.60 15.52 -7.20
C ILE A 82 0.93 15.59 -7.42
N ARG A 83 1.70 15.80 -6.35
CA ARG A 83 3.17 15.97 -6.44
C ARG A 83 3.97 14.67 -6.55
N THR A 84 3.35 13.51 -6.29
CA THR A 84 4.11 12.26 -6.16
C THR A 84 3.71 11.21 -7.18
N HIS A 85 2.41 10.97 -7.37
CA HIS A 85 1.95 9.81 -8.14
C HIS A 85 0.69 9.99 -8.94
N HIS A 86 0.00 11.13 -8.80
CA HIS A 86 -1.24 11.37 -9.53
C HIS A 86 -1.03 11.31 -11.04
N GLU A 87 0.05 11.86 -11.57
CA GLU A 87 0.33 11.85 -13.02
C GLU A 87 0.43 10.44 -13.60
N PHE A 88 0.87 9.45 -12.82
CA PHE A 88 0.96 8.06 -13.27
C PHE A 88 -0.38 7.30 -13.18
N LEU A 89 -1.30 7.77 -12.34
CA LEU A 89 -2.62 7.17 -12.14
C LEU A 89 -3.72 7.90 -12.92
N CYS A 90 -3.51 9.17 -13.25
CA CYS A 90 -4.41 9.99 -14.04
C CYS A 90 -4.23 9.63 -15.51
N GLY A 91 -5.25 9.00 -16.09
CA GLY A 91 -5.30 8.65 -17.51
C GLY A 91 -5.47 9.86 -18.41
#